data_AF-A0A1X7EXC9-F1
#
_entry.id   AF-A0A1X7EXC9-F1
#
_cell.length_a   1.000
_cell.length_b   1.000
_cell.length_c   1.000
_cell.angle_alpha   90.00
_cell.angle_beta   90.00
_cell.angle_gamma   90.00
#
_symmetry.space_group_name_H-M   'P 1'
#
loop_
_entity.id
_entity.type
_entity.pdbx_description
1 polymer ?
#
loop_
_entity_poly.entity_id
_entity_poly.type
_entity_poly.pdbx_seq_one_letter_code
_entity_poly.pdbx_strand_id
1 'polypeptide(L)'
;MNTETRQLIVEAGLAAVNHGLLAEARAIRDALPDLVAAPELRRLLDAAILIGLGERDAAAKLLQADSSSEAQLLRTLLQPAPAATSRAPVATGARRIIR
;
A
#
# COMPACT_ATOMS: atom_id res chain seq x y z
N MET A 1 19.00 1.29 -20.50
CA MET A 1 18.78 0.68 -19.18
C MET A 1 18.39 -0.78 -19.36
N ASN A 2 18.99 -1.71 -18.60
CA ASN A 2 18.65 -3.13 -18.70
C ASN A 2 17.37 -3.47 -17.89
N THR A 3 16.88 -4.70 -17.98
CA THR A 3 15.65 -5.14 -17.30
C THR A 3 15.79 -5.12 -15.78
N GLU A 4 16.94 -5.55 -15.27
CA GLU A 4 17.20 -5.62 -13.83
C GLU A 4 17.18 -4.24 -13.18
N THR A 5 17.81 -3.24 -13.81
CA THR A 5 17.77 -1.85 -13.32
C THR A 5 16.35 -1.29 -13.33
N ARG A 6 15.54 -1.57 -14.37
CA ARG A 6 14.13 -1.15 -14.39
C ARG A 6 13.36 -1.75 -13.22
N GLN A 7 13.55 -3.05 -12.96
CA GLN A 7 12.90 -3.74 -11.87
C GLN A 7 13.28 -3.14 -10.51
N LEU A 8 14.58 -2.91 -10.26
CA LEU A 8 15.05 -2.31 -9.02
C LEU A 8 14.48 -0.91 -8.78
N ILE A 9 14.31 -0.11 -9.84
CA ILE A 9 13.69 1.22 -9.72
C ILE A 9 12.22 1.10 -9.30
N VAL A 10 11.47 0.16 -9.89
CA VAL A 10 10.06 -0.09 -9.52
C VAL A 10 9.95 -0.56 -8.07
N GLU A 11 10.80 -1.51 -7.65
CA GLU A 11 10.84 -2.00 -6.26
C GLU A 11 11.22 -0.87 -5.29
N ALA A 12 12.16 0.00 -5.67
CA ALA A 12 12.52 1.18 -4.89
C ALA A 12 11.33 2.14 -4.74
N GLY A 13 10.47 2.30 -5.75
CA GLY A 13 9.25 3.11 -5.66
C GLY A 13 8.25 2.55 -4.65
N LEU A 14 8.07 1.22 -4.63
CA LEU A 14 7.22 0.54 -3.64
C LEU A 14 7.80 0.65 -2.22
N ALA A 15 9.12 0.50 -2.07
CA ALA A 15 9.78 0.71 -0.79
C ALA A 15 9.64 2.17 -0.33
N ALA A 16 9.87 3.13 -1.24
CA ALA A 16 9.79 4.56 -0.97
C ALA A 16 8.43 4.95 -0.39
N VAL A 17 7.33 4.51 -1.01
CA VAL A 17 5.99 4.86 -0.52
C VAL A 17 5.69 4.25 0.85
N ASN A 18 6.16 3.03 1.13
CA ASN A 18 5.99 2.38 2.42
C ASN A 18 6.81 3.05 3.55
N HIS A 19 7.86 3.78 3.20
CA HIS A 19 8.74 4.48 4.15
C HIS A 19 8.54 6.00 4.17
N GLY A 20 7.50 6.52 3.51
CA GLY A 20 7.16 7.96 3.54
C GLY A 20 8.02 8.85 2.63
N LEU A 21 8.79 8.27 1.72
CA LEU A 21 9.56 8.99 0.69
C LEU A 21 8.63 9.35 -0.49
N LEU A 22 7.69 10.26 -0.23
CA LEU A 22 6.55 10.49 -1.13
C LEU A 22 6.97 11.16 -2.46
N ALA A 23 8.00 12.00 -2.45
CA ALA A 23 8.48 12.67 -3.66
C ALA A 23 9.13 11.67 -4.62
N GLU A 24 9.96 10.77 -4.09
CA GLU A 24 10.62 9.70 -4.81
C GLU A 24 9.62 8.68 -5.35
N ALA A 25 8.64 8.29 -4.52
CA ALA A 25 7.56 7.40 -4.94
C ALA A 25 6.76 7.98 -6.12
N ARG A 26 6.46 9.29 -6.09
CA ARG A 26 5.78 9.99 -7.20
C ARG A 26 6.65 10.03 -8.46
N ALA A 27 7.94 10.37 -8.32
CA ALA A 27 8.84 10.41 -9.46
C ALA A 27 8.96 9.04 -10.15
N ILE A 28 9.06 7.96 -9.37
CA ILE A 28 9.12 6.59 -9.90
C ILE A 28 7.78 6.17 -10.52
N ARG A 29 6.66 6.55 -9.90
CA ARG A 29 5.32 6.33 -10.45
C ARG A 29 5.16 6.96 -11.84
N ASP A 30 5.58 8.21 -12.00
CA ASP A 30 5.50 8.93 -13.27
C ASP A 30 6.38 8.28 -14.35
N ALA A 31 7.47 7.62 -13.96
CA ALA A 31 8.34 6.86 -14.85
C ALA A 31 7.83 5.44 -15.17
N LEU A 32 6.77 4.93 -14.53
CA LEU A 32 6.27 3.57 -14.75
C LEU A 32 6.01 3.20 -16.23
N PRO A 33 5.52 4.10 -17.11
CA PRO A 33 5.36 3.80 -18.52
C PRO A 33 6.67 3.39 -19.22
N ASP A 34 7.80 3.93 -18.79
CA ASP A 34 9.13 3.66 -19.33
C ASP A 34 9.82 2.47 -18.63
N LEU A 35 9.39 2.16 -17.39
CA LEU A 35 9.95 1.08 -16.58
C LEU A 35 9.25 -0.26 -16.81
N VAL A 36 7.95 -0.25 -17.14
CA VAL A 36 7.10 -1.45 -17.20
C VAL A 36 6.32 -1.49 -18.51
N ALA A 37 6.73 -2.41 -19.39
CA ALA A 37 6.11 -2.58 -20.70
C ALA A 37 4.71 -3.21 -20.63
N ALA A 38 4.48 -4.13 -19.68
CA ALA A 38 3.21 -4.83 -19.52
C ALA A 38 2.15 -3.89 -18.91
N PRO A 39 1.08 -3.51 -19.65
CA PRO A 39 0.10 -2.54 -19.17
C PRO A 39 -0.66 -2.99 -17.91
N GLU A 40 -0.95 -4.29 -17.80
CA GLU A 40 -1.62 -4.87 -16.63
C GLU A 40 -0.75 -4.74 -15.38
N LEU A 41 0.51 -5.18 -15.46
CA LEU A 41 1.46 -5.05 -14.34
C LEU A 41 1.67 -3.57 -13.97
N ARG A 42 1.75 -2.69 -14.96
CA ARG A 42 1.87 -1.25 -14.73
C ARG A 42 0.67 -0.69 -13.96
N ARG A 43 -0.56 -1.09 -14.29
CA ARG A 43 -1.78 -0.69 -13.56
C ARG A 43 -1.74 -1.14 -12.11
N LEU A 44 -1.32 -2.38 -11.85
CA LEU A 44 -1.20 -2.93 -10.50
C LEU A 44 -0.16 -2.15 -9.66
N LEU A 45 0.99 -1.84 -10.25
CA LEU A 45 2.05 -1.06 -9.60
C LEU A 45 1.62 0.39 -9.33
N ASP A 46 0.93 1.03 -10.28
CA ASP A 46 0.36 2.37 -10.09
C ASP A 46 -0.65 2.38 -8.94
N ALA A 47 -1.57 1.41 -8.91
CA ALA A 47 -2.53 1.26 -7.82
C ALA A 47 -1.85 1.03 -6.46
N ALA A 48 -0.80 0.19 -6.40
CA ALA A 48 -0.06 -0.06 -5.17
C ALA A 48 0.63 1.21 -4.63
N ILE A 49 1.26 2.00 -5.51
CA ILE A 49 1.88 3.27 -5.12
C ILE A 49 0.81 4.27 -4.67
N LEU A 50 -0.31 4.40 -5.39
CA LEU A 50 -1.41 5.29 -5.01
C LEU A 50 -2.00 4.94 -3.64
N ILE A 51 -2.11 3.65 -3.30
CA ILE A 51 -2.54 3.21 -1.96
C ILE A 51 -1.58 3.75 -0.90
N GLY A 52 -0.27 3.56 -1.08
CA GLY A 52 0.74 4.05 -0.14
C GLY A 52 0.80 5.59 -0.05
N LEU A 53 0.51 6.29 -1.15
CA LEU A 53 0.39 7.76 -1.17
C LEU A 53 -0.89 8.28 -0.50
N GLY A 54 -1.81 7.39 -0.12
CA GLY A 54 -3.12 7.75 0.43
C GLY A 54 -4.16 8.17 -0.62
N GLU A 55 -3.84 8.04 -1.92
CA GLU A 55 -4.72 8.38 -3.05
C GLU A 55 -5.70 7.23 -3.36
N ARG A 56 -6.47 6.85 -2.35
CA ARG A 56 -7.29 5.62 -2.32
C ARG A 56 -8.34 5.58 -3.43
N ASP A 57 -8.98 6.70 -3.75
CA ASP A 57 -10.00 6.77 -4.81
C ASP A 57 -9.42 6.54 -6.20
N ALA A 58 -8.21 7.06 -6.45
CA ALA A 58 -7.50 6.87 -7.71
C ALA A 58 -7.07 5.41 -7.86
N ALA A 59 -6.52 4.82 -6.80
CA ALA A 59 -6.20 3.39 -6.77
C ALA A 59 -7.44 2.51 -6.99
N ALA A 60 -8.56 2.83 -6.33
CA ALA A 60 -9.80 2.09 -6.49
C ALA A 60 -10.26 2.09 -7.96
N LYS A 61 -10.25 3.26 -8.62
CA LYS A 61 -10.62 3.41 -10.04
C LYS A 61 -9.76 2.55 -10.96
N LEU A 62 -8.44 2.53 -10.76
CA LEU A 62 -7.54 1.70 -11.56
C LEU A 62 -7.83 0.21 -11.42
N LEU A 63 -8.20 -0.23 -10.22
CA LEU A 63 -8.51 -1.62 -9.95
C LEU A 63 -9.89 -2.04 -10.42
N GLN A 64 -10.84 -1.14 -10.73
CA GLN A 64 -12.25 -1.50 -10.97
C GLN A 64 -12.44 -2.62 -12.02
N ALA A 65 -11.71 -2.56 -13.13
CA ALA A 65 -11.86 -3.50 -14.24
C ALA A 65 -10.97 -4.75 -14.15
N ASP A 66 -10.09 -4.84 -13.14
CA ASP A 66 -9.08 -5.91 -13.05
C ASP A 66 -9.55 -7.04 -12.11
N SER A 67 -9.88 -8.21 -12.69
CA SER A 67 -10.34 -9.38 -11.94
C SER A 67 -9.21 -10.27 -11.39
N SER A 68 -7.94 -9.91 -11.60
CA SER A 68 -6.79 -10.68 -11.11
C SER A 68 -6.77 -10.83 -9.58
N SER A 69 -6.10 -11.88 -9.10
CA SER A 69 -5.85 -12.10 -7.67
C SER A 69 -5.09 -10.94 -7.04
N GLU A 70 -4.13 -10.38 -7.77
CA GLU A 70 -3.28 -9.25 -7.38
C GLU A 70 -4.12 -8.00 -7.18
N ALA A 71 -5.04 -7.71 -8.12
CA ALA A 71 -5.97 -6.60 -7.96
C ALA A 71 -6.92 -6.82 -6.77
N GLN A 72 -7.34 -8.06 -6.50
CA GLN A 72 -8.16 -8.36 -5.32
C GLN A 72 -7.40 -8.12 -4.02
N LEU A 73 -6.12 -8.52 -3.96
CA LEU A 73 -5.26 -8.24 -2.81
C LEU A 73 -5.12 -6.73 -2.57
N LEU A 74 -4.85 -5.94 -3.61
CA LEU A 74 -4.74 -4.48 -3.47
C LEU A 74 -6.05 -3.83 -3.00
N ARG A 75 -7.23 -4.36 -3.41
CA ARG A 75 -8.52 -3.87 -2.90
C ARG A 75 -8.70 -4.13 -1.41
N THR A 76 -8.10 -5.16 -0.82
CA THR A 76 -8.19 -5.40 0.62
C THR A 76 -7.51 -4.28 1.42
N LEU A 77 -6.43 -3.70 0.88
CA LEU A 77 -5.72 -2.55 1.48
C LEU A 77 -6.52 -1.24 1.40
N LEU A 78 -7.50 -1.17 0.49
CA LEU A 78 -8.45 -0.05 0.35
C LEU A 78 -9.59 -0.11 1.36
N GLN A 79 -9.76 -1.22 2.08
CA GLN A 79 -10.73 -1.27 3.17
C GLN A 79 -10.25 -0.43 4.35
N PRO A 80 -11.15 0.24 5.09
CA PRO A 80 -10.80 0.90 6.34
C PRO A 80 -10.15 -0.12 7.28
N ALA A 81 -9.11 0.29 8.00
CA ALA A 81 -8.59 -0.56 9.08
C ALA A 81 -9.75 -0.87 10.03
N PRO A 82 -9.94 -2.13 10.44
CA PRO A 82 -10.97 -2.46 11.42
C PRO A 82 -10.73 -1.58 12.64
N ALA A 83 -11.78 -0.92 13.12
CA ALA A 83 -11.71 -0.06 14.30
C ALA A 83 -11.02 -0.87 15.40
N ALA A 84 -9.84 -0.43 15.82
CA ALA A 84 -9.10 -1.10 16.88
C ALA A 84 -10.02 -1.14 18.09
N THR A 85 -10.51 -2.33 18.43
CA THR A 85 -11.33 -2.52 19.61
C THR A 85 -10.47 -2.03 20.77
N SER A 86 -10.84 -0.88 21.34
CA SER A 86 -10.15 -0.28 22.47
C SER A 86 -9.94 -1.37 23.51
N ARG A 87 -8.69 -1.82 23.70
CA ARG A 87 -8.35 -2.77 24.76
C ARG A 87 -8.77 -2.12 26.07
N ALA A 88 -9.84 -2.62 26.67
CA ALA A 88 -10.28 -2.19 27.98
C ALA A 88 -9.10 -2.32 28.97
N PRO A 89 -8.91 -1.35 29.88
CA PRO A 89 -7.85 -1.44 30.87
C PRO A 89 -8.07 -2.69 31.72
N VAL A 90 -7.04 -3.54 31.83
CA VAL A 90 -7.03 -4.67 32.75
C VAL A 90 -7.11 -4.09 34.17
N ALA A 91 -8.26 -4.27 34.83
CA ALA A 91 -8.41 -3.91 36.23
C ALA A 91 -7.54 -4.82 37.08
N THR A 92 -6.36 -4.33 37.49
CA THR A 92 -5.53 -4.97 38.50
C THR A 92 -6.26 -4.91 39.84
N GLY A 93 -6.75 -6.07 40.30
CA GLY A 93 -7.47 -6.21 41.56
C GLY A 93 -6.63 -5.77 42.76
N ALA A 94 -7.11 -4.75 43.47
CA ALA A 94 -6.61 -4.39 44.79
C ALA A 94 -7.07 -5.46 45.80
N ARG A 95 -6.13 -6.28 46.30
CA ARG A 95 -6.36 -7.15 47.45
C ARG A 95 -6.57 -6.31 48.70
N ARG A 96 -7.81 -6.33 49.22
CA ARG A 96 -8.21 -5.79 50.52
C ARG A 96 -7.55 -6.66 51.62
N ILE A 97 -6.62 -6.08 52.38
CA ILE A 97 -6.14 -6.69 53.63
C ILE A 97 -7.03 -6.11 54.74
N ILE A 98 -7.78 -6.99 55.39
CA ILE A 98 -8.70 -6.67 56.48
C ILE A 98 -7.87 -6.55 57.77
N ARG A 99 -8.18 -5.52 58.58
CA ARG A 99 -7.64 -5.28 59.94
C ARG A 99 -8.02 -6.39 60.92
#